data_AF-A0AAE4K6L3-F1
#
_entry.id   AF-A0AAE4K6L3-F1
#
_cell.length_a   1.000
_cell.length_b   1.000
_cell.length_c   1.000
_cell.angle_alpha   90.00
_cell.angle_beta   90.00
_cell.angle_gamma   90.00
#
_symmetry.space_group_name_H-M   'P 1'
#
loop_
_entity.id
_entity.type
_entity.pdbx_description
1 polymer ?
#
loop_
_entity_poly.entity_id
_entity_poly.type
_entity_poly.pdbx_seq_one_letter_code
_entity_poly.pdbx_strand_id
1 'polypeptide(L)'
;MNEVEIPRYVDSQIQLFFWEFDEAIVFAACLGLGIVLSGYYTLLGLILGYYGVKRFRRFKNGELDGILLHLCYWAGLFSINKHYEDSAVRDFFY
;
A
#
# COMPACT_ATOMS: atom_id res chain seq x y z
N MET A 1 -34.83 14.81 -5.10
CA MET A 1 -33.52 14.40 -4.55
C MET A 1 -33.49 12.89 -4.70
N ASN A 2 -32.61 12.36 -5.54
CA ASN A 2 -32.55 10.91 -5.79
C ASN A 2 -31.69 10.29 -4.69
N GLU A 3 -32.22 9.27 -4.04
CA GLU A 3 -31.48 8.49 -3.05
C GLU A 3 -30.48 7.61 -3.81
N VAL A 4 -29.19 7.87 -3.60
CA VAL A 4 -28.11 7.06 -4.18
C VAL A 4 -27.67 6.08 -3.12
N GLU A 5 -27.81 4.78 -3.39
CA GLU A 5 -27.29 3.75 -2.50
C GLU A 5 -25.76 3.77 -2.53
N ILE A 6 -25.15 4.06 -1.38
CA ILE A 6 -23.69 4.04 -1.24
C ILE A 6 -23.25 2.58 -1.06
N PRO A 7 -22.40 2.04 -1.95
CA PRO A 7 -21.91 0.68 -1.81
C PRO A 7 -21.04 0.56 -0.56
N ARG A 8 -21.26 -0.51 0.21
CA ARG A 8 -20.61 -0.77 1.51
C ARG A 8 -19.06 -0.78 1.47
N TYR A 9 -18.49 -1.11 0.31
CA TYR A 9 -17.06 -1.36 0.14
C TYR A 9 -16.37 -0.29 -0.72
N VAL A 10 -16.99 0.88 -0.86
CA VAL A 10 -16.43 1.98 -1.68
C VAL A 10 -15.07 2.45 -1.16
N ASP A 11 -14.88 2.44 0.17
CA ASP A 11 -13.66 2.88 0.84
C ASP A 11 -12.76 1.72 1.27
N SER A 12 -13.16 0.47 1.00
CA SER A 12 -12.34 -0.69 1.39
C SER A 12 -11.16 -0.86 0.45
N GLN A 13 -10.02 -1.26 1.01
CA GLN A 13 -8.83 -1.51 0.23
C GLN A 13 -9.00 -2.72 -0.71
N ILE A 14 -8.36 -2.64 -1.88
CA ILE A 14 -8.34 -3.73 -2.86
C ILE A 14 -7.71 -4.96 -2.21
N GLN A 15 -8.45 -6.07 -2.23
CA GLN A 15 -7.97 -7.36 -1.75
C GLN A 15 -7.39 -8.19 -2.90
N LEU A 16 -6.13 -8.63 -2.73
CA LEU A 16 -5.42 -9.54 -3.62
C LEU A 16 -5.42 -10.95 -2.99
N PHE A 17 -6.31 -11.82 -3.47
CA PHE A 17 -6.55 -13.16 -2.90
C PHE A 17 -6.82 -13.11 -1.40
N PHE A 18 -5.84 -13.48 -0.57
CA PHE A 18 -5.92 -13.51 0.89
C PHE A 18 -5.18 -12.36 1.57
N TRP A 19 -4.56 -11.47 0.78
CA TRP A 19 -3.83 -10.30 1.26
C TRP A 19 -4.50 -9.02 0.81
N GLU A 20 -4.26 -7.94 1.54
CA GLU A 20 -4.59 -6.60 1.08
C GLU A 20 -3.51 -6.07 0.14
N PHE A 21 -3.85 -5.10 -0.70
CA PHE A 21 -2.94 -4.53 -1.69
C PHE A 21 -1.62 -4.04 -1.09
N ASP A 22 -1.65 -3.34 0.05
CA ASP A 22 -0.43 -2.88 0.74
C ASP A 22 0.46 -4.04 1.19
N GLU A 23 -0.14 -5.10 1.73
CA GLU A 23 0.59 -6.30 2.18
C GLU A 23 1.25 -7.01 0.99
N ALA A 24 0.52 -7.12 -0.13
CA ALA A 24 1.03 -7.69 -1.36
C ALA A 24 2.19 -6.89 -1.95
N ILE A 25 2.13 -5.55 -1.92
CA ILE A 25 3.21 -4.68 -2.40
C ILE A 25 4.45 -4.86 -1.54
N VAL A 26 4.33 -4.87 -0.22
CA VAL A 26 5.49 -5.05 0.69
C VAL A 26 6.17 -6.39 0.42
N PHE A 27 5.39 -7.46 0.27
CA PHE A 27 5.94 -8.78 -0.07
C PHE A 27 6.63 -8.78 -1.43
N ALA A 28 5.96 -8.24 -2.45
CA ALA A 28 6.48 -8.18 -3.81
C ALA A 28 7.77 -7.35 -3.90
N ALA A 29 7.88 -6.25 -3.15
CA ALA A 29 9.08 -5.45 -3.07
C ALA A 29 10.25 -6.23 -2.44
N CYS A 30 10.04 -6.87 -1.29
CA CYS A 30 11.08 -7.68 -0.64
C CYS A 30 11.53 -8.87 -1.51
N LEU A 31 10.58 -9.55 -2.14
CA LEU A 31 10.86 -10.68 -3.03
C LEU A 31 11.54 -10.22 -4.32
N GLY A 32 11.08 -9.12 -4.91
CA GLY A 32 11.69 -8.51 -6.10
C GLY A 32 13.14 -8.10 -5.86
N LEU A 33 13.43 -7.49 -4.71
CA LEU A 33 14.80 -7.21 -4.30
C LEU A 33 15.61 -8.51 -4.15
N GLY A 34 15.06 -9.53 -3.50
CA GLY A 34 15.71 -10.84 -3.37
C GLY A 34 16.07 -11.46 -4.73
N ILE A 35 15.19 -11.35 -5.73
CA ILE A 35 15.42 -11.84 -7.09
C ILE A 35 16.54 -11.04 -7.77
N VAL A 36 16.52 -9.70 -7.67
CA VAL A 36 17.53 -8.83 -8.30
C VAL A 36 18.94 -9.13 -7.76
N LEU A 37 19.07 -9.39 -6.45
CA LEU A 37 20.35 -9.78 -5.86
C LEU A 37 20.79 -11.22 -6.20
N SER A 38 19.87 -12.08 -6.67
CA SER A 38 20.09 -13.46 -7.13
C SER A 38 20.66 -14.43 -6.07
N GLY A 39 20.58 -15.73 -6.35
CA GLY A 39 21.12 -16.79 -5.49
C GLY A 39 20.42 -16.94 -4.14
N TYR A 40 21.19 -17.00 -3.05
CA TYR A 40 20.67 -17.19 -1.68
C TYR A 40 19.81 -16.01 -1.20
N TYR A 41 19.96 -14.84 -1.83
CA TYR A 41 19.20 -13.64 -1.49
C TYR A 41 17.72 -13.75 -1.87
N THR A 42 17.35 -14.58 -2.84
CA THR A 42 15.93 -14.86 -3.16
C THR A 42 15.23 -15.55 -1.99
N LEU A 43 15.90 -16.53 -1.37
CA LEU A 43 15.36 -17.25 -0.21
C LEU A 43 15.25 -16.32 1.01
N LEU A 44 16.27 -15.47 1.22
CA LEU A 44 16.23 -14.43 2.26
C LEU A 44 15.13 -13.42 2.00
N GLY A 45 14.94 -12.97 0.75
CA GLY A 45 13.87 -12.06 0.35
C GLY A 45 12.48 -12.62 0.61
N LEU A 46 12.29 -13.93 0.43
CA LEU A 46 11.04 -14.62 0.75
C LEU A 46 10.77 -14.64 2.27
N ILE A 47 11.77 -15.00 3.08
CA ILE A 47 11.67 -15.03 4.55
C ILE A 47 11.43 -13.62 5.10
N LEU A 48 12.22 -12.65 4.63
CA LEU A 48 12.11 -11.25 5.02
C LEU A 48 10.79 -10.64 4.55
N GLY A 49 10.32 -10.97 3.35
CA GLY A 49 9.02 -10.52 2.84
C GLY A 49 7.88 -11.03 3.73
N TYR A 50 7.87 -12.32 4.07
CA TYR A 50 6.84 -12.88 4.96
C TYR A 50 6.85 -12.23 6.35
N TYR A 51 8.04 -12.08 6.95
CA TYR A 51 8.18 -11.41 8.24
C TYR A 51 7.79 -9.93 8.18
N GLY A 52 8.18 -9.26 7.09
CA GLY A 52 7.85 -7.88 6.77
C GLY A 52 6.35 -7.66 6.70
N VAL A 53 5.62 -8.49 5.96
CA VAL A 53 4.15 -8.45 5.90
C VAL A 53 3.53 -8.65 7.28
N LYS A 54 4.02 -9.63 8.06
CA LYS A 54 3.49 -9.89 9.41
C LYS A 54 3.70 -8.70 10.35
N ARG A 55 4.86 -8.03 10.27
CA ARG A 55 5.18 -6.85 11.07
C ARG A 55 4.40 -5.62 10.60
N PHE A 56 4.22 -5.48 9.29
CA PHE A 56 3.44 -4.41 8.66
C PHE A 56 1.96 -4.53 9.00
N ARG A 57 1.39 -5.74 8.91
CA ARG A 57 0.01 -6.02 9.33
C ARG A 57 -0.24 -5.68 10.80
N ARG A 58 0.72 -5.96 11.69
CA ARG A 58 0.63 -5.53 13.09
C ARG A 58 0.65 -4.01 13.27
N PHE A 59 1.40 -3.29 12.44
CA PHE A 59 1.42 -1.84 12.46
C PHE A 59 0.09 -1.27 11.93
N LYS A 60 -0.44 -1.85 10.86
CA LYS A 60 -1.72 -1.46 10.25
C LYS A 60 -2.94 -1.73 11.14
N ASN A 61 -2.90 -2.72 12.03
CA ASN A 61 -4.02 -3.14 12.89
C ASN A 61 -4.57 -2.07 13.89
N GLY A 62 -4.11 -0.82 13.83
CA GLY A 62 -4.68 0.31 14.57
C GLY A 62 -4.75 1.63 13.77
N GLU A 63 -4.49 1.57 12.47
CA GLU A 63 -4.38 2.72 11.57
C GLU A 63 -5.47 2.66 10.49
N LEU A 64 -5.60 3.72 9.67
CA LEU A 64 -6.50 3.71 8.52
C LEU A 64 -6.09 2.67 7.46
N ASP A 65 -7.10 2.05 6.83
CA ASP A 65 -6.92 1.23 5.64
C ASP A 65 -6.21 2.04 4.53
N GLY A 66 -5.24 1.43 3.84
CA GLY A 66 -4.46 2.10 2.81
C GLY A 66 -3.39 3.07 3.32
N ILE A 67 -2.90 2.92 4.56
CA ILE A 67 -1.86 3.80 5.11
C ILE A 67 -0.58 3.83 4.27
N LEU A 68 -0.24 2.75 3.56
CA LEU A 68 0.97 2.72 2.73
C LEU A 68 0.84 3.68 1.55
N LEU A 69 -0.32 3.70 0.90
CA LEU A 69 -0.62 4.65 -0.18
C LEU A 69 -0.58 6.10 0.32
N HIS A 70 -1.10 6.35 1.52
CA HIS A 70 -1.03 7.68 2.16
C HIS A 70 0.41 8.10 2.48
N LEU A 71 1.24 7.18 2.96
CA LEU A 71 2.67 7.44 3.19
C LEU A 71 3.42 7.70 1.88
N CYS A 72 3.12 6.93 0.82
CA CYS A 72 3.68 7.15 -0.51
C CYS A 72 3.27 8.50 -1.10
N TYR A 73 2.02 8.91 -0.89
CA TYR A 73 1.54 10.25 -1.26
C TYR A 73 2.29 11.34 -0.49
N TRP A 74 2.42 11.20 0.83
CA TRP A 74 3.16 12.18 1.65
C TRP A 74 4.66 12.24 1.30
N ALA A 75 5.23 11.12 0.85
CA ALA A 75 6.59 11.05 0.32
C ALA A 75 6.74 11.61 -1.10
N GLY A 76 5.65 11.98 -1.77
CA GLY A 76 5.67 12.55 -3.12
C GLY A 76 5.77 11.52 -4.25
N LEU A 77 5.53 10.24 -3.99
CA LEU A 77 5.76 9.15 -4.95
C LEU A 77 4.54 8.84 -5.85
N PHE A 78 3.33 9.14 -5.39
CA PHE A 78 2.08 8.77 -6.08
C PHE A 78 0.97 9.78 -5.82
N SER A 79 0.20 10.15 -6.86
CA SER A 79 -1.03 10.94 -6.72
C SER A 79 -2.20 10.07 -6.25
N ILE A 80 -2.99 10.56 -5.29
CA ILE A 80 -4.17 9.82 -4.79
C ILE A 80 -5.40 10.00 -5.70
N ASN A 81 -5.54 11.16 -6.37
CA ASN A 81 -6.72 11.46 -7.19
C ASN A 81 -6.39 12.44 -8.33
N LYS A 82 -7.25 12.50 -9.36
CA LYS A 82 -7.16 13.46 -10.48
C LYS A 82 -7.22 14.92 -10.03
N HIS A 83 -7.80 15.20 -8.86
CA HIS A 83 -7.82 16.54 -8.29
C HIS A 83 -6.51 16.92 -7.59
N TYR A 84 -5.75 15.93 -7.12
CA TYR A 84 -4.52 16.10 -6.36
C TYR A 84 -3.41 15.32 -7.05
N GLU A 85 -3.04 15.81 -8.24
CA GLU A 85 -2.01 15.19 -9.08
C GLU A 85 -0.61 15.40 -8.50
N ASP A 86 -0.35 16.58 -7.93
CA ASP A 86 0.95 16.90 -7.36
C ASP A 86 1.00 16.56 -5.87
N SER A 87 1.77 15.53 -5.55
CA SER A 87 1.95 15.01 -4.20
C SER A 87 3.00 15.80 -3.39
N ALA A 88 3.77 16.68 -4.06
CA ALA A 88 4.77 17.53 -3.41
C ALA A 88 4.19 18.86 -2.91
N VAL A 89 3.00 19.24 -3.39
CA VAL A 89 2.31 20.46 -2.96
C VAL A 89 1.56 20.17 -1.66
N ARG A 90 1.99 20.80 -0.57
CA ARG A 90 1.38 20.66 0.76
C ARG A 90 0.29 21.68 1.06
N ASP A 91 0.32 22.80 0.35
CA ASP A 91 -0.64 23.87 0.53
C ASP A 91 -1.60 23.92 -0.66
N PHE A 92 -2.82 23.44 -0.44
CA PHE A 92 -3.92 23.61 -1.38
C PHE A 92 -4.59 24.96 -1.10
N PHE A 93 -3.95 26.05 -1.54
CA PHE A 93 -4.60 27.36 -1.54
C PHE A 93 -5.59 27.40 -2.72
N TYR A 94 -6.89 27.35 -2.39
CA TYR A 94 -7.99 27.74 -3.26
C TYR A 94 -8.62 29.03 -2.74
#